data_AF-A0A6I2V8G7-F1
#
_entry.id   AF-A0A6I2V8G7-F1
#
_cell.length_a   1.000
_cell.length_b   1.000
_cell.length_c   1.000
_cell.angle_alpha   90.00
_cell.angle_beta   90.00
_cell.angle_gamma   90.00
#
_symmetry.space_group_name_H-M   'P 1'
#
loop_
_entity.id
_entity.type
_entity.pdbx_description
1 polymer ?
#
loop_
_entity_poly.entity_id
_entity_poly.type
_entity_poly.pdbx_seq_one_letter_code
_entity_poly.pdbx_strand_id
1 'polypeptide(L)'
;MSNAPGPNESALAAAIQRVTADTRGLVQDQVDLAKVELQQKAAVFGRGTVIGVAAGVFLIGALLLIIEGASWLAWYLLFPGQTFFWGFFLIAFLLIVCAIVSALVAAKLLKKAKVPIPDQAIAAVRQTQETISEEARLMSEQVREAVVLPEEDRS
;
A
#
# COMPACT_ATOMS: atom_id res chain seq x y z
N MET A 1 14.59 -39.55 -41.70
CA MET A 1 14.98 -40.41 -40.57
C MET A 1 14.47 -39.75 -39.30
N SER A 2 13.63 -40.46 -38.54
CA SER A 2 12.99 -39.98 -37.31
C SER A 2 14.05 -39.81 -36.22
N ASN A 3 14.41 -38.57 -35.88
CA ASN A 3 15.32 -38.29 -34.79
C ASN A 3 14.51 -38.27 -33.48
N ALA A 4 14.40 -39.43 -32.83
CA ALA A 4 13.78 -39.52 -31.51
C ALA A 4 14.75 -38.92 -30.47
N PRO A 5 14.28 -38.04 -29.57
CA PRO A 5 15.14 -37.44 -28.55
C PRO A 5 15.82 -38.51 -27.71
N GLY A 6 17.11 -38.32 -27.43
CA GLY A 6 17.92 -39.28 -26.68
C GLY A 6 17.43 -39.41 -25.22
N PRO A 7 17.76 -40.51 -24.52
CA PRO A 7 17.34 -40.77 -23.13
C PRO A 7 17.60 -39.62 -22.14
N ASN A 8 18.56 -38.75 -22.45
CA ASN A 8 18.97 -37.62 -21.62
C ASN A 8 18.07 -36.39 -21.82
N GLU A 9 17.54 -36.16 -23.03
CA GLU A 9 16.60 -35.05 -23.31
C GLU A 9 15.23 -35.31 -22.68
N SER A 10 14.77 -36.56 -22.72
CA SER A 10 13.50 -36.95 -22.07
C SER A 10 13.59 -36.88 -20.54
N ALA A 11 14.74 -37.24 -19.95
CA ALA A 11 14.98 -37.09 -18.52
C ALA A 11 15.05 -35.61 -18.08
N LEU A 12 15.68 -34.74 -18.87
CA LEU A 12 15.73 -33.30 -18.62
C LEU A 12 14.33 -32.66 -18.73
N ALA A 13 13.56 -33.01 -19.77
CA ALA A 13 12.19 -32.55 -19.93
C ALA A 13 11.30 -32.96 -18.75
N ALA A 14 11.46 -34.19 -18.25
CA ALA A 14 10.74 -34.67 -17.08
C ALA A 14 11.14 -33.93 -15.79
N ALA A 15 12.43 -33.61 -15.61
CA ALA A 15 12.91 -32.85 -14.45
C ALA A 15 12.37 -31.40 -14.44
N ILE A 16 12.38 -30.73 -15.60
CA ILE A 16 11.82 -29.37 -15.74
C ILE A 16 10.32 -29.37 -15.47
N GLN A 17 9.59 -30.36 -16.00
CA GLN A 17 8.16 -30.50 -15.70
C GLN A 17 7.91 -30.68 -14.21
N ARG A 18 8.73 -31.48 -13.53
CA ARG A 18 8.59 -31.71 -12.10
C ARG A 18 8.87 -30.45 -11.27
N VAL A 19 9.96 -29.74 -11.54
CA VAL A 19 10.28 -28.47 -10.85
C VAL A 19 9.22 -27.41 -11.10
N THR A 20 8.67 -27.34 -12.32
CA THR A 20 7.59 -26.41 -12.68
C THR A 20 6.30 -26.75 -11.92
N ALA A 21 5.96 -28.04 -11.83
CA ALA A 21 4.81 -28.51 -11.08
C ALA A 21 4.95 -28.20 -9.58
N ASP A 22 6.11 -28.49 -8.99
CA ASP A 22 6.40 -28.26 -7.57
C ASP A 22 6.37 -26.75 -7.24
N THR A 23 6.97 -25.91 -8.09
CA THR A 23 6.98 -24.45 -7.90
C THR A 23 5.57 -23.87 -8.00
N ARG A 24 4.74 -24.38 -8.92
CA ARG A 24 3.35 -23.95 -9.06
C ARG A 24 2.52 -24.33 -7.81
N GLY A 25 2.78 -25.50 -7.22
CA GLY A 25 2.18 -25.90 -5.95
C GLY A 25 2.52 -24.93 -4.82
N LEU A 26 3.82 -24.62 -4.64
CA LEU A 26 4.27 -23.69 -3.60
C LEU A 26 3.68 -22.28 -3.74
N VAL A 27 3.56 -21.77 -4.97
CA VAL A 27 2.93 -20.46 -5.22
C VAL A 27 1.45 -20.50 -4.86
N GLN A 28 0.73 -21.58 -5.19
CA GLN A 28 -0.69 -21.74 -4.83
C GLN A 28 -0.87 -21.82 -3.31
N ASP A 29 -0.01 -22.55 -2.61
CA ASP A 29 -0.06 -22.67 -1.15
C ASP A 29 0.17 -21.31 -0.47
N GLN A 30 1.14 -20.51 -0.95
CA GLN A 30 1.37 -19.16 -0.41
C GLN A 30 0.21 -18.22 -0.70
N VAL A 31 -0.40 -18.32 -1.88
CA VAL A 31 -1.58 -17.53 -2.22
C VAL A 31 -2.76 -17.92 -1.32
N ASP A 32 -2.98 -19.20 -1.06
CA ASP A 32 -4.08 -19.65 -0.23
C ASP A 32 -3.86 -19.33 1.25
N LEU A 33 -2.62 -19.42 1.74
CA LEU A 33 -2.27 -18.95 3.08
C LEU A 33 -2.45 -17.43 3.20
N ALA A 34 -1.98 -16.65 2.22
CA ALA A 34 -2.15 -15.20 2.20
C ALA A 34 -3.63 -14.80 2.14
N LYS A 35 -4.47 -15.54 1.39
CA LYS A 35 -5.93 -15.33 1.40
C LYS A 35 -6.52 -15.60 2.78
N VAL A 36 -6.14 -16.68 3.44
CA VAL A 36 -6.62 -17.01 4.80
C VAL A 36 -6.19 -15.92 5.79
N GLU A 37 -4.93 -15.49 5.74
CA GLU A 37 -4.43 -14.44 6.62
C GLU A 37 -5.16 -13.10 6.36
N LEU A 38 -5.36 -12.74 5.08
CA LEU A 38 -6.10 -11.55 4.71
C LEU A 38 -7.56 -11.61 5.17
N GLN A 39 -8.23 -12.76 5.04
CA GLN A 39 -9.60 -12.97 5.52
C GLN A 39 -9.69 -12.86 7.05
N GLN A 40 -8.73 -13.43 7.79
CA GLN A 40 -8.68 -13.29 9.24
C GLN A 40 -8.47 -11.82 9.66
N LYS A 41 -7.51 -11.12 9.03
CA LYS A 41 -7.29 -9.69 9.28
C LYS A 41 -8.54 -8.86 8.95
N ALA A 42 -9.19 -9.14 7.82
CA ALA A 42 -10.42 -8.46 7.40
C ALA A 42 -11.59 -8.73 8.35
N ALA A 43 -11.74 -9.95 8.88
CA ALA A 43 -12.80 -10.30 9.83
C ALA A 43 -12.63 -9.58 11.18
N VAL A 44 -11.40 -9.52 11.68
CA VAL A 44 -11.06 -8.77 12.90
C VAL A 44 -11.30 -7.27 12.69
N PHE A 45 -10.82 -6.72 11.57
CA PHE A 45 -11.02 -5.31 11.24
C PHE A 45 -12.50 -4.99 11.04
N GLY A 46 -13.26 -5.84 10.36
CA GLY A 46 -14.69 -5.65 10.11
C GLY A 46 -15.53 -5.62 11.37
N ARG A 47 -15.29 -6.55 12.32
CA ARG A 47 -15.97 -6.53 13.63
C ARG A 47 -15.58 -5.31 14.47
N GLY A 48 -14.29 -4.95 14.47
CA GLY A 48 -13.80 -3.74 15.12
C GLY A 48 -14.38 -2.46 14.52
N THR A 49 -14.68 -2.46 13.22
CA THR A 49 -15.22 -1.31 12.50
C THR A 49 -16.64 -0.98 12.94
N VAL A 50 -17.51 -1.97 13.14
CA VAL A 50 -18.90 -1.71 13.59
C VAL A 50 -18.93 -1.07 14.98
N ILE A 51 -18.20 -1.64 15.94
CA ILE A 51 -18.10 -1.10 17.30
C ILE A 51 -17.40 0.26 17.29
N GLY A 52 -16.34 0.40 16.49
CA GLY A 52 -15.59 1.65 16.33
C GLY A 52 -16.44 2.78 15.75
N VAL A 53 -17.29 2.49 14.75
CA VAL A 53 -18.23 3.46 14.18
C VAL A 53 -19.25 3.89 15.24
N ALA A 54 -19.84 2.95 15.97
CA ALA A 54 -20.80 3.28 17.04
C ALA A 54 -20.14 4.15 18.13
N ALA A 55 -18.96 3.78 18.60
CA ALA A 55 -18.20 4.57 19.56
C ALA A 55 -17.86 5.97 19.02
N GLY A 56 -17.49 6.06 17.73
CA GLY A 56 -17.26 7.32 17.04
C GLY A 56 -18.50 8.23 17.04
N VAL A 57 -19.68 7.68 16.77
CA VAL A 57 -20.95 8.45 16.83
C VAL A 57 -21.19 9.00 18.24
N PHE A 58 -21.02 8.17 19.27
CA PHE A 58 -21.20 8.63 20.66
C PHE A 58 -20.18 9.70 21.07
N LEU A 59 -18.91 9.54 20.68
CA LEU A 59 -17.87 10.53 20.96
C LEU A 59 -18.14 11.86 20.23
N ILE A 60 -18.56 11.82 18.97
CA ILE A 60 -18.95 13.01 18.22
C ILE A 60 -20.15 13.69 18.88
N GLY A 61 -21.17 12.92 19.26
CA GLY A 61 -22.35 13.45 19.96
C GLY A 61 -21.99 14.11 21.31
N ALA A 62 -21.17 13.44 22.12
CA ALA A 62 -20.68 13.98 23.38
C ALA A 62 -19.86 15.26 23.18
N LEU A 63 -19.00 15.31 22.17
CA LEU A 63 -18.21 16.50 21.85
C LEU A 63 -19.10 17.68 21.43
N LEU A 64 -20.14 17.44 20.62
CA LEU A 64 -21.10 18.48 20.24
C LEU A 64 -21.82 19.07 21.46
N LEU A 65 -22.30 18.21 22.37
CA LEU A 65 -22.93 18.65 23.62
C LEU A 65 -21.98 19.44 24.52
N ILE A 66 -20.71 19.06 24.58
CA ILE A 66 -19.68 19.80 25.33
C ILE A 66 -19.46 21.18 24.69
N ILE A 67 -19.34 21.27 23.37
CA ILE A 67 -19.16 22.55 22.66
C ILE A 67 -20.37 23.47 22.84
N GLU A 68 -21.58 22.91 22.77
CA GLU A 68 -22.81 23.64 23.02
C GLU A 68 -22.88 24.14 24.47
N GLY A 69 -22.65 23.26 25.45
CA GLY A 69 -22.61 23.61 26.87
C GLY A 69 -21.54 24.67 27.19
N ALA A 70 -20.36 24.56 26.58
CA ALA A 70 -19.30 25.56 26.71
C ALA A 70 -19.71 26.91 26.12
N SER A 71 -20.47 26.92 25.02
CA SER A 71 -20.98 28.16 24.40
C SER A 71 -22.00 28.86 25.30
N TRP A 72 -22.93 28.09 25.88
CA TRP A 72 -23.87 28.59 26.88
C TRP A 72 -23.17 29.12 28.12
N LEU A 73 -22.17 28.38 28.63
CA LEU A 73 -21.38 28.79 29.80
C LEU A 73 -20.57 30.06 29.53
N ALA A 74 -19.95 30.15 28.34
CA ALA A 74 -19.21 31.33 27.91
C ALA A 74 -20.11 32.56 27.82
N TRP A 75 -21.31 32.42 27.25
CA TRP A 75 -22.30 33.50 27.26
C TRP A 75 -22.65 33.91 28.70
N TYR A 76 -23.01 32.96 29.55
CA TYR A 76 -23.44 33.22 30.93
C TYR A 76 -22.38 33.99 31.74
N LEU A 77 -21.10 33.63 31.57
CA LEU A 77 -20.00 34.21 32.35
C LEU A 77 -19.43 35.50 31.75
N LEU A 78 -19.36 35.62 30.43
CA LEU A 78 -18.59 36.68 29.75
C LEU A 78 -19.47 37.71 29.04
N PHE A 79 -20.69 37.34 28.66
CA PHE A 79 -21.60 38.18 27.88
C PHE A 79 -23.00 38.23 28.53
N PRO A 80 -23.11 38.60 29.82
CA PRO A 80 -24.40 38.61 30.51
C PRO A 80 -25.37 39.59 29.83
N GLY A 81 -26.52 39.09 29.42
CA GLY A 81 -27.54 39.86 28.67
C GLY A 81 -28.26 39.00 27.64
N GLN A 82 -29.15 39.61 26.86
CA GLN A 82 -29.97 38.89 25.85
C GLN A 82 -29.20 38.51 24.57
N THR A 83 -27.87 38.55 24.59
CA THR A 83 -26.99 38.38 23.42
C THR A 83 -26.23 37.04 23.47
N PHE A 84 -26.98 35.94 23.59
CA PHE A 84 -26.43 34.58 23.74
C PHE A 84 -25.46 34.16 22.63
N PHE A 85 -25.65 34.68 21.41
CA PHE A 85 -24.83 34.37 20.24
C PHE A 85 -23.34 34.67 20.43
N TRP A 86 -22.94 35.59 21.32
CA TRP A 86 -21.52 35.88 21.57
C TRP A 86 -20.76 34.73 22.22
N GLY A 87 -21.41 33.93 23.07
CA GLY A 87 -20.79 32.73 23.63
C GLY A 87 -20.44 31.73 22.53
N PHE A 88 -21.35 31.53 21.58
CA PHE A 88 -21.14 30.64 20.43
C PHE A 88 -20.05 31.15 19.49
N PHE A 89 -20.02 32.46 19.18
CA PHE A 89 -18.95 33.02 18.34
C PHE A 89 -17.57 32.92 18.99
N LEU A 90 -17.48 33.09 20.32
CA LEU A 90 -16.22 32.92 21.04
C LEU A 90 -15.70 31.48 20.93
N ILE A 91 -16.55 30.49 21.24
CA ILE A 91 -16.15 29.08 21.16
C ILE A 91 -15.80 28.68 19.71
N ALA A 92 -16.59 29.12 18.72
CA ALA A 92 -16.29 28.89 17.31
C ALA A 92 -14.93 29.47 16.91
N PHE A 93 -14.63 30.71 17.33
CA PHE A 93 -13.34 31.35 17.08
C PHE A 93 -12.17 30.55 17.70
N LEU A 94 -12.30 30.11 18.95
CA LEU A 94 -11.28 29.29 19.61
C LEU A 94 -11.03 27.96 18.87
N LEU A 95 -12.09 27.28 18.43
CA LEU A 95 -11.98 26.05 17.65
C LEU A 95 -11.29 26.28 16.31
N ILE A 96 -11.58 27.39 15.62
CA ILE A 96 -10.90 27.76 14.37
C ILE A 96 -9.40 27.99 14.60
N VAL A 97 -9.02 28.70 15.66
CA VAL A 97 -7.61 28.90 16.02
C VAL A 97 -6.91 27.56 16.28
N CYS A 98 -7.53 26.68 17.08
CA CYS A 98 -7.01 25.33 17.34
C CYS A 98 -6.88 24.50 16.05
N ALA A 99 -7.86 24.59 15.14
CA ALA A 99 -7.84 23.90 13.86
C ALA A 99 -6.69 24.39 12.96
N ILE A 100 -6.50 25.71 12.85
CA ILE A 100 -5.40 26.29 12.07
C ILE A 100 -4.05 25.86 12.65
N VAL A 101 -3.86 25.95 13.97
CA VAL A 101 -2.61 25.53 14.62
C VAL A 101 -2.35 24.04 14.37
N SER A 102 -3.36 23.20 14.55
CA SER A 102 -3.25 21.75 14.31
C SER A 102 -2.92 21.44 12.86
N ALA A 103 -3.58 22.10 11.91
CA ALA A 103 -3.32 21.95 10.48
C ALA A 103 -1.88 22.37 10.11
N LEU A 104 -1.38 23.46 10.69
CA LEU A 104 0.00 23.91 10.47
C LEU A 104 1.02 22.91 11.06
N VAL A 105 0.77 22.38 12.26
CA VAL A 105 1.62 21.34 12.87
C VAL A 105 1.61 20.07 12.03
N ALA A 106 0.43 19.58 11.64
CA ALA A 106 0.29 18.42 10.78
C ALA A 106 1.02 18.62 9.45
N ALA A 107 0.86 19.78 8.81
CA ALA A 107 1.57 20.11 7.57
C ALA A 107 3.09 20.12 7.76
N LYS A 108 3.60 20.63 8.89
CA LYS A 108 5.04 20.58 9.20
C LYS A 108 5.53 19.16 9.43
N LEU A 109 4.78 18.33 10.16
CA LEU A 109 5.14 16.94 10.40
C LEU A 109 5.11 16.12 9.12
N LEU A 110 4.09 16.26 8.27
CA LEU A 110 3.99 15.59 6.98
C LEU A 110 5.10 16.03 6.01
N LYS A 111 5.47 17.32 6.02
CA LYS A 111 6.61 17.81 5.23
C LYS A 111 7.94 17.21 5.69
N LYS A 112 8.13 17.02 7.00
CA LYS A 112 9.31 16.35 7.57
C LYS A 112 9.28 14.83 7.32
N ALA A 113 8.08 14.24 7.29
CA ALA A 113 7.85 12.84 6.99
C ALA A 113 7.88 12.52 5.48
N LYS A 114 8.37 13.45 4.63
CA LYS A 114 8.92 13.05 3.32
C LYS A 114 10.00 12.02 3.61
N VAL A 115 9.62 10.75 3.56
CA VAL A 115 10.52 9.60 3.61
C VAL A 115 11.64 9.94 2.64
N PRO A 116 12.89 10.17 3.10
CA PRO A 116 14.02 10.14 2.20
C PRO A 116 13.92 8.76 1.57
N ILE A 117 13.56 8.67 0.29
CA ILE A 117 13.59 7.39 -0.40
C ILE A 117 15.02 6.91 -0.17
N PRO A 118 15.25 5.80 0.55
CA PRO A 118 16.59 5.41 0.93
C PRO A 118 17.42 5.32 -0.35
N ASP A 119 18.59 5.96 -0.39
CA ASP A 119 19.43 5.92 -1.60
C ASP A 119 19.69 4.47 -2.03
N GLN A 120 19.69 3.55 -1.07
CA GLN A 120 19.76 2.10 -1.26
C GLN A 120 18.55 1.51 -2.01
N ALA A 121 17.33 2.00 -1.75
CA ALA A 121 16.13 1.58 -2.47
C ALA A 121 16.15 2.08 -3.93
N ILE A 122 16.67 3.29 -4.17
CA ILE A 122 16.88 3.82 -5.52
C ILE A 122 17.97 3.02 -6.24
N ALA A 123 19.08 2.73 -5.55
CA ALA A 123 20.18 1.94 -6.10
C ALA A 123 19.73 0.51 -6.47
N ALA A 124 18.95 -0.16 -5.62
CA ALA A 124 18.42 -1.50 -5.87
C ALA A 124 17.50 -1.54 -7.12
N VAL A 125 16.66 -0.51 -7.29
CA VAL A 125 15.80 -0.40 -8.48
C VAL A 125 16.62 -0.15 -9.74
N ARG A 126 17.67 0.69 -9.67
CA ARG A 126 18.58 0.93 -10.81
C ARG A 126 19.32 -0.34 -11.21
N GLN A 127 19.86 -1.08 -10.25
CA GLN A 127 20.57 -2.32 -10.50
C GLN A 127 19.65 -3.37 -11.15
N THR A 128 18.39 -3.43 -10.72
CA THR A 128 17.37 -4.32 -11.33
C THR A 128 17.06 -3.91 -12.77
N GLN A 129 16.95 -2.61 -13.07
CA GLN A 129 16.74 -2.14 -14.44
C GLN A 129 17.95 -2.45 -15.34
N GLU A 130 19.16 -2.29 -14.82
CA GLU A 130 20.40 -2.61 -15.54
C GLU A 130 20.44 -4.11 -15.90
N THR A 131 20.19 -5.00 -14.95
CA THR A 131 20.15 -6.46 -15.21
C THR A 131 19.11 -6.85 -16.26
N ILE A 132 17.89 -6.32 -16.16
CA ILE A 132 16.82 -6.60 -17.14
C ILE A 132 17.21 -6.08 -18.53
N SER A 133 17.83 -4.90 -18.62
CA SER A 133 18.26 -4.33 -19.90
C SER A 133 19.39 -5.14 -20.55
N GLU A 134 20.31 -5.67 -19.73
CA GLU A 134 21.43 -6.48 -20.18
C GLU A 134 20.95 -7.85 -20.66
N GLU A 135 20.06 -8.51 -19.90
CA GLU A 135 19.41 -9.75 -20.31
C GLU A 135 18.60 -9.57 -21.61
N ALA A 136 17.84 -8.47 -21.74
CA ALA A 136 17.08 -8.17 -22.96
C ALA A 136 18.00 -7.96 -24.18
N ARG A 137 19.17 -7.34 -23.99
CA ARG A 137 20.16 -7.14 -25.06
C ARG A 137 20.77 -8.46 -25.50
N LEU A 138 21.20 -9.30 -24.57
CA LEU A 138 21.77 -10.62 -24.87
C LEU A 138 20.74 -11.51 -25.58
N MET A 139 19.48 -11.47 -25.14
CA MET A 139 18.39 -12.19 -25.80
C MET A 139 18.16 -11.67 -27.23
N SER A 140 18.24 -10.36 -27.45
CA SER A 140 18.12 -9.78 -28.80
C SER A 140 19.28 -10.15 -29.72
N GLU A 141 20.50 -10.27 -29.19
CA GLU A 141 21.67 -10.73 -29.95
C GLU A 141 21.58 -12.22 -30.29
N GLN A 142 21.17 -13.07 -29.34
CA GLN A 142 20.94 -14.50 -29.59
C GLN A 142 19.84 -14.73 -30.63
N VAL A 143 18.74 -13.98 -30.56
CA VAL A 143 17.67 -14.04 -31.57
C VAL A 143 18.20 -13.54 -32.92
N ARG A 144 18.99 -12.48 -32.96
CA ARG A 144 19.59 -11.97 -34.20
C ARG A 144 20.54 -12.98 -34.82
N GLU A 145 21.37 -13.64 -34.02
CA GLU A 145 22.30 -14.67 -34.48
C GLU A 145 21.56 -15.90 -35.02
N ALA A 146 20.53 -16.36 -34.31
CA ALA A 146 19.69 -17.48 -34.72
C ALA A 146 18.82 -17.17 -35.96
N VAL A 147 18.48 -15.90 -36.21
CA VAL A 147 17.68 -15.46 -37.37
C VAL A 147 18.57 -15.08 -38.58
N VAL A 148 19.79 -14.59 -38.35
CA VAL A 148 20.70 -14.12 -39.41
C VAL A 148 21.59 -15.23 -39.98
N LEU A 149 21.87 -16.31 -39.24
CA LEU A 149 22.60 -17.46 -39.79
C LEU A 149 21.65 -18.33 -40.65
N PRO A 150 21.80 -18.36 -41.99
CA PRO A 150 21.09 -19.34 -42.81
C PRO A 150 21.56 -20.74 -42.41
N GLU A 151 20.67 -21.74 -42.47
CA GLU A 151 20.93 -23.15 -42.10
C GLU A 151 22.09 -23.85 -42.84
N GLU A 152 22.84 -23.15 -43.70
CA GLU A 152 23.80 -23.72 -44.65
C GLU A 152 25.17 -24.07 -44.05
N ASP A 153 25.51 -23.64 -42.83
CA ASP A 153 26.79 -23.95 -42.16
C ASP A 153 26.64 -24.96 -40.99
N ARG A 154 25.53 -25.73 -40.99
CA ARG A 154 25.29 -26.81 -40.01
C ARG A 154 25.44 -28.18 -40.68
N SER A 155 26.63 -28.45 -41.22
CA SER A 155 27.04 -29.78 -41.71
C SER A 155 28.33 -30.24 -41.04
#